data_AF-A0A4V2JIE0-F1
#
_entry.id   AF-A0A4V2JIE0-F1
#
_cell.length_a   1.000
_cell.length_b   1.000
_cell.length_c   1.000
_cell.angle_alpha   90.00
_cell.angle_beta   90.00
_cell.angle_gamma   90.00
#
_symmetry.space_group_name_H-M   'P 1'
#
loop_
_entity.id
_entity.type
_entity.pdbx_description
1 polymer ?
#
loop_
_entity_poly.entity_id
_entity_poly.type
_entity_poly.pdbx_seq_one_letter_code
_entity_poly.pdbx_strand_id
1 'polypeptide(L)' 'MLAVERRSWPSPGAKERVIRERLGISPTRYYQLLNALLDDPRALAHDAVTVNRLRRVRDARRARR' A
#
# COMPACT_ATOMS: atom_id res chain seq x y z
N MET A 1 2.22 4.70 -7.21
CA MET A 1 1.70 3.90 -6.08
C MET A 1 1.19 2.53 -6.53
N LEU A 2 0.04 2.44 -7.22
CA LEU A 2 -0.62 1.16 -7.54
C LEU A 2 0.20 0.19 -8.41
N ALA A 3 1.08 0.68 -9.28
CA ALA A 3 1.97 -0.16 -10.08
C ALA A 3 2.97 -0.98 -9.24
N VAL A 4 3.34 -0.49 -8.05
CA VAL A 4 4.23 -1.22 -7.11
C VAL A 4 3.45 -2.35 -6.43
N GLU A 5 2.17 -2.15 -6.12
CA GLU A 5 1.29 -3.17 -5.53
C GLU A 5 0.86 -4.26 -6.52
N ARG A 6 0.90 -3.99 -7.83
CA ARG A 6 0.61 -4.99 -8.87
C ARG A 6 1.72 -6.01 -9.10
N ARG A 7 2.92 -5.79 -8.57
CA ARG A 7 4.05 -6.73 -8.66
C ARG A 7 4.10 -7.65 -7.45
N SER A 8 4.37 -8.93 -7.69
CA SER A 8 4.73 -9.86 -6.62
C SER A 8 6.19 -9.62 -6.23
N TRP A 9 6.45 -9.48 -4.92
CA TRP A 9 7.78 -9.18 -4.39
C TRP A 9 8.29 -10.38 -3.58
N PRO A 10 9.54 -10.83 -3.83
CA PRO A 10 10.11 -11.99 -3.15
C PRO A 10 10.38 -11.72 -1.66
N SER A 11 10.54 -10.46 -1.27
CA SER A 11 10.67 -10.05 0.13
C SER A 11 10.18 -8.61 0.35
N PRO A 12 9.83 -8.24 1.60
CA PRO A 12 9.51 -6.86 1.95
C PRO A 12 10.64 -5.89 1.58
N GLY A 13 11.91 -6.28 1.80
CA GLY A 13 13.07 -5.45 1.47
C GLY A 13 13.21 -5.15 -0.03
N ALA A 14 12.86 -6.10 -0.91
CA ALA A 14 12.86 -5.88 -2.36
C ALA A 14 11.82 -4.83 -2.77
N LYS A 15 10.62 -4.89 -2.16
CA LYS A 15 9.56 -3.90 -2.37
C LYS A 15 9.98 -2.51 -1.89
N GLU A 16 10.56 -2.43 -0.70
CA GLU A 16 11.02 -1.17 -0.11
C GLU A 16 12.11 -0.49 -0.93
N ARG A 17 13.03 -1.27 -1.50
CA ARG A 17 14.07 -0.75 -2.40
C ARG A 17 13.44 -0.10 -3.62
N VAL A 18 12.48 -0.76 -4.26
CA VAL A 18 11.79 -0.19 -5.44
C VAL A 18 10.92 1.01 -5.08
N ILE A 19 10.30 1.03 -3.90
CA ILE A 19 9.60 2.22 -3.40
C ILE A 19 10.57 3.40 -3.34
N ARG A 20 11.76 3.21 -2.76
CA ARG A 20 12.77 4.27 -2.69
C ARG A 20 13.25 4.70 -4.07
N GLU A 21 13.59 3.75 -4.94
CA GLU A 21 14.16 4.02 -6.27
C GLU A 21 13.14 4.65 -7.24
N ARG A 22 11.88 4.20 -7.25
CA ARG A 22 10.87 4.67 -8.22
C ARG A 22 10.04 5.85 -7.75
N LEU A 23 9.80 5.94 -6.44
CA LEU A 23 8.91 6.97 -5.88
C LEU A 23 9.69 8.06 -5.15
N GLY A 24 11.01 7.88 -4.91
CA GLY A 24 11.85 8.86 -4.23
C GLY A 24 11.46 9.10 -2.77
N ILE A 25 10.62 8.24 -2.18
CA ILE A 25 10.12 8.37 -0.81
C ILE A 25 10.57 7.20 0.05
N SER A 26 10.68 7.44 1.36
CA SER A 26 10.95 6.37 2.31
C SER A 26 9.79 5.36 2.33
N PRO A 27 10.06 4.08 2.64
CA PRO A 27 9.00 3.08 2.80
C PRO A 27 7.95 3.46 3.83
N THR A 28 8.38 4.10 4.92
CA THR A 28 7.47 4.61 5.95
C THR A 28 6.50 5.63 5.37
N ARG A 29 7.00 6.61 4.61
CA ARG A 29 6.16 7.63 3.95
C ARG A 29 5.24 7.00 2.89
N TYR A 30 5.70 5.98 2.18
CA TYR A 30 4.88 5.21 1.25
C TYR A 30 3.69 4.56 1.96
N TYR A 31 3.92 3.84 3.05
CA TYR A 31 2.83 3.19 3.79
C TYR A 31 1.90 4.19 4.48
N GLN A 32 2.42 5.35 4.92
CA GLN A 32 1.57 6.43 5.42
C GLN A 32 0.64 6.97 4.33
N LEU A 33 1.16 7.28 3.14
CA LEU A 33 0.34 7.78 2.03
C LEU A 33 -0.64 6.71 1.53
N LEU A 34 -0.22 5.45 1.49
CA LEU A 34 -1.09 4.33 1.16
C LEU A 34 -2.24 4.23 2.17
N ASN A 35 -1.95 4.31 3.47
CA ASN A 35 -3.00 4.29 4.49
C ASN A 35 -3.97 5.46 4.35
N ALA A 36 -3.46 6.68 4.11
CA ALA A 36 -4.31 7.85 3.88
C ALA A 36 -5.22 7.67 2.65
N LEU A 37 -4.69 7.10 1.56
CA LEU A 37 -5.46 6.73 0.37
C LEU A 37 -6.54 5.69 0.67
N LEU A 38 -6.27 4.71 1.54
CA LEU A 38 -7.25 3.68 1.90
C LEU A 38 -8.41 4.23 2.74
N ASP A 39 -8.18 5.35 3.43
CA ASP A 39 -9.19 6.01 4.25
C ASP A 39 -9.87 7.18 3.48
N ASP A 40 -9.45 7.48 2.24
CA ASP A 40 -10.04 8.51 1.36
C ASP A 40 -11.29 7.98 0.62
N PRO A 41 -12.48 8.60 0.77
CA PRO A 41 -13.69 8.24 0.04
C PRO A 41 -13.53 8.28 -1.50
N ARG A 42 -12.63 9.12 -2.01
CA ARG A 42 -12.34 9.24 -3.45
C ARG A 42 -11.62 8.01 -3.99
N ALA A 43 -10.82 7.34 -3.16
CA ALA A 43 -10.18 6.08 -3.55
C ALA A 43 -11.21 4.95 -3.71
N LEU A 44 -12.24 4.93 -2.84
CA LEU A 44 -13.37 4.00 -2.98
C LEU A 44 -14.16 4.26 -4.27
N ALA A 45 -14.38 5.52 -4.63
CA ALA A 45 -15.06 5.88 -5.87
C ALA A 45 -14.26 5.44 -7.12
N HIS A 46 -12.93 5.42 -7.03
CA HIS A 46 -12.08 5.07 -8.17
C HIS A 46 -11.83 3.56 -8.31
N ASP A 47 -11.65 2.83 -7.22
CA ASP A 47 -11.50 1.37 -7.21
C ASP A 47 -11.83 0.77 -5.83
N ALA A 48 -13.13 0.63 -5.55
CA ALA A 48 -13.64 0.11 -4.29
C ALA A 48 -13.11 -1.29 -3.96
N VAL A 49 -12.91 -2.16 -4.95
CA VAL A 49 -12.51 -3.55 -4.74
C VAL A 49 -11.06 -3.62 -4.26
N THR A 50 -10.16 -2.90 -4.94
CA THR A 50 -8.74 -2.84 -4.54
C THR A 50 -8.58 -2.18 -3.17
N VAL A 51 -9.31 -1.08 -2.92
CA VAL A 51 -9.26 -0.38 -1.63
C VAL A 51 -9.76 -1.27 -0.49
N ASN A 52 -10.92 -1.92 -0.63
CA ASN A 52 -11.44 -2.79 0.41
C ASN A 52 -10.56 -4.03 0.67
N ARG A 53 -9.94 -4.60 -0.37
CA ARG A 53 -8.96 -5.68 -0.22
C ARG A 53 -7.75 -5.22 0.60
N LEU A 54 -7.19 -4.06 0.30
CA LEU A 54 -6.04 -3.50 1.00
C LEU A 54 -6.39 -3.12 2.46
N ARG A 55 -7.59 -2.59 2.71
CA ARG A 55 -8.10 -2.36 4.08
C ARG A 55 -8.16 -3.66 4.88
N ARG A 56 -8.71 -4.73 4.33
CA ARG A 56 -8.74 -6.05 5.00
C ARG A 56 -7.33 -6.57 5.32
N VAL A 57 -6.37 -6.44 4.41
CA VAL A 57 -4.98 -6.85 4.67
C VAL A 57 -4.35 -6.03 5.80
N ARG A 58 -4.62 -4.72 5.84
CA ARG A 58 -4.17 -3.83 6.93
C ARG A 58 -4.76 -4.26 8.27
N ASP A 59 -6.05 -4.50 8.31
CA ASP A 59 -6.76 -4.85 9.55
C ASP A 59 -6.31 -6.23 10.05
N ALA A 60 -6.11 -7.20 9.16
CA ALA A 60 -5.54 -8.50 9.51
C ALA A 60 -4.11 -8.41 10.07
N ARG A 61 -3.29 -7.46 9.58
CA ARG A 61 -1.96 -7.21 10.16
C ARG A 61 -2.03 -6.52 11.52
N ARG A 62 -3.01 -5.62 11.72
CA ARG A 62 -3.24 -4.96 13.02
C ARG A 62 -3.73 -5.94 14.07
N ALA A 63 -4.65 -6.85 13.71
CA ALA A 63 -5.18 -7.87 14.62
C ALA A 63 -4.15 -8.93 15.03
N ARG A 64 -3.01 -9.00 14.32
CA ARG A 64 -1.92 -9.94 14.60
C ARG A 64 -0.80 -9.34 15.47
N ARG A 65 -0.92 -8.06 15.83
CA ARG A 65 -0.10 -7.38 16.84
C ARG A 65 -0.84 -7.40 18.17
#